data_AF-A0A1I7BL92-F1
#
_entry.id   AF-A0A1I7BL92-F1
#
_cell.length_a   1.000
_cell.length_b   1.000
_cell.length_c   1.000
_cell.angle_alpha   90.00
_cell.angle_beta   90.00
_cell.angle_gamma   90.00
#
_symmetry.space_group_name_H-M   'P 1'
#
loop_
_entity.id
_entity.type
_entity.pdbx_description
1 polymer ?
#
loop_
_entity_poly.entity_id
_entity_poly.type
_entity_poly.pdbx_seq_one_letter_code
_entity_poly.pdbx_strand_id
1 'polypeptide(L)'
;MNALNYQTKTDPLDYWNAALSYAEQDITIESTHTLNFQVCDAPSSFAQGCMLRGDTGATAVLVLEDFPFEAQLSVPLAYADVLELDAGLRDALIEGIVVNLRNELPADFTKVQAELPFQSVSTLLSVGELEQLSWFSVRYGEIGGPAVLAKVGVRPDALSSLLGGLPLTAQPAWRAVREQLNTSISLTLCEAALPSADVANLRSGDLVVLDAPALGQRITVDGPLSRHHLVLVEQGWGCERIESVNGMSELAEQVNAEQTAEAGAEEIGSIDLSQMGVPVRFEVDEREISIAELESWAAGTLVNIDVPALNEETPVYVRAAGKRIAKGHLVQIDERVALRISKTDRGAGL
;
A
#
# COMPACT_ATOMS: atom_id res chain seq x y z
N MET A 1 -1.11 2.78 -30.18
CA MET A 1 -1.31 3.34 -28.83
C MET A 1 -2.34 2.46 -28.13
N ASN A 2 -1.88 1.39 -27.48
CA ASN A 2 -2.75 0.49 -26.72
C ASN A 2 -2.65 0.91 -25.25
N ALA A 3 -3.71 1.51 -24.74
CA ALA A 3 -3.88 1.71 -23.30
C ALA A 3 -4.06 0.33 -22.66
N LEU A 4 -3.07 -0.10 -21.89
CA LEU A 4 -3.15 -1.25 -21.01
C LEU A 4 -4.10 -0.92 -19.86
N ASN A 5 -5.39 -1.18 -20.06
CA ASN A 5 -6.38 -1.27 -18.98
C ASN A 5 -6.12 -2.55 -18.17
N TYR A 6 -5.13 -2.51 -17.27
CA TYR A 6 -5.07 -3.42 -16.12
C TYR A 6 -6.00 -2.87 -15.03
N GLN A 7 -7.32 -2.95 -15.25
CA GLN A 7 -8.25 -2.94 -14.12
C GLN A 7 -8.26 -4.37 -13.58
N THR A 8 -7.33 -4.64 -12.66
CA THR A 8 -7.40 -5.80 -11.79
C THR A 8 -8.76 -5.75 -11.09
N LYS A 9 -9.66 -6.70 -11.39
CA LYS A 9 -10.85 -6.93 -10.57
C LYS A 9 -10.35 -7.29 -9.17
N THR A 10 -10.34 -6.34 -8.25
CA THR A 10 -10.10 -6.60 -6.83
C THR A 10 -11.15 -7.61 -6.36
N ASP A 11 -10.71 -8.69 -5.70
CA ASP A 11 -11.62 -9.68 -5.11
C ASP A 11 -12.58 -8.95 -4.13
N PRO A 12 -13.91 -9.16 -4.20
CA PRO A 12 -14.85 -8.56 -3.26
C PRO A 12 -14.47 -8.76 -1.79
N LEU A 13 -13.84 -9.88 -1.45
CA LEU A 13 -13.38 -10.15 -0.09
C LEU A 13 -12.16 -9.29 0.29
N ASP A 14 -11.22 -9.08 -0.62
CA ASP A 14 -10.07 -8.21 -0.39
C ASP A 14 -10.51 -6.76 -0.23
N TYR A 15 -11.47 -6.31 -1.06
CA TYR A 15 -12.07 -5.00 -0.94
C TYR A 15 -12.81 -4.82 0.39
N TRP A 16 -13.56 -5.84 0.81
CA TRP A 16 -14.24 -5.88 2.10
C TRP A 16 -13.26 -5.74 3.27
N ASN A 17 -12.20 -6.54 3.28
CA ASN A 17 -11.16 -6.49 4.31
C ASN A 17 -10.44 -5.13 4.32
N ALA A 18 -10.19 -4.58 3.14
CA ALA A 18 -9.62 -3.24 3.01
C ALA A 18 -10.56 -2.19 3.61
N ALA A 19 -11.88 -2.25 3.37
CA ALA A 19 -12.84 -1.33 3.96
C ALA A 19 -12.87 -1.46 5.48
N LEU A 20 -12.98 -2.68 6.00
CA LEU A 20 -12.98 -2.90 7.45
C LEU A 20 -11.71 -2.43 8.16
N SER A 21 -10.57 -2.34 7.48
CA SER A 21 -9.34 -1.82 8.07
C SER A 21 -9.40 -0.34 8.50
N TYR A 22 -10.39 0.41 7.99
CA TYR A 22 -10.65 1.81 8.37
C TYR A 22 -11.77 1.95 9.42
N ALA A 23 -12.37 0.84 9.89
CA ALA A 23 -13.40 0.90 10.92
C ALA A 23 -12.86 1.58 12.18
N GLU A 24 -13.73 2.33 12.85
CA GLU A 24 -13.47 3.12 14.07
C GLU A 24 -12.49 4.30 13.89
N GLN A 25 -11.98 4.54 12.68
CA GLN A 25 -11.12 5.68 12.37
C GLN A 25 -11.92 6.86 11.80
N ASP A 26 -11.57 8.08 12.20
CA ASP A 26 -12.10 9.29 11.60
C ASP A 26 -11.42 9.54 10.24
N ILE A 27 -12.18 9.32 9.16
CA ILE A 27 -11.77 9.59 7.78
C ILE A 27 -12.13 11.03 7.45
N THR A 28 -11.14 11.85 7.11
CA THR A 28 -11.37 13.25 6.71
C THR A 28 -11.87 13.29 5.27
N ILE A 29 -13.03 13.92 5.06
CA ILE A 29 -13.65 14.17 3.76
C ILE A 29 -13.52 15.67 3.43
N GLU A 30 -12.89 15.97 2.30
CA GLU A 30 -12.74 17.34 1.74
C GLU A 30 -12.22 18.39 2.76
N SER A 31 -11.44 17.94 3.75
CA SER A 31 -10.86 18.77 4.82
C SER A 31 -11.84 19.50 5.74
N THR A 32 -13.14 19.24 5.62
CA THR A 32 -14.20 19.93 6.37
C THR A 32 -15.08 18.97 7.17
N HIS A 33 -15.18 17.72 6.73
CA HIS A 33 -16.04 16.70 7.33
C HIS A 33 -15.24 15.50 7.81
N THR A 34 -15.79 14.79 8.78
CA THR A 34 -15.33 13.47 9.22
C THR A 34 -16.39 12.42 8.96
N LEU A 35 -15.96 11.29 8.41
CA LEU A 35 -16.72 10.05 8.32
C LEU A 35 -16.09 9.02 9.24
N ASN A 36 -16.87 8.44 10.13
CA ASN A 36 -16.47 7.31 10.96
C ASN A 36 -17.50 6.20 10.79
N PHE A 37 -17.06 4.95 10.77
CA PHE A 37 -17.98 3.82 10.79
C PHE A 37 -17.45 2.67 11.62
N GLN A 38 -18.36 1.89 12.19
CA GLN A 38 -18.04 0.72 13.00
C GLN A 38 -19.07 -0.38 12.75
N VAL A 39 -18.65 -1.64 12.87
CA VAL A 39 -19.57 -2.78 12.76
C VAL A 39 -20.55 -2.73 13.95
N CYS A 40 -21.84 -2.93 13.68
CA CYS A 40 -22.86 -2.92 14.70
C CYS A 40 -23.91 -4.03 14.46
N ASP A 41 -24.82 -4.19 15.43
CA ASP A 41 -25.98 -5.05 15.26
C ASP A 41 -27.01 -4.43 14.30
N ALA A 42 -27.85 -5.30 13.74
CA ALA A 42 -28.95 -4.88 12.89
C ALA A 42 -29.90 -3.92 13.63
N PRO A 43 -30.47 -2.91 12.94
CA PRO A 43 -31.45 -2.01 13.53
C PRO A 43 -32.76 -2.75 13.84
N SER A 44 -33.62 -2.10 14.63
CA SER A 44 -34.99 -2.55 14.84
C SER A 44 -35.72 -2.72 13.50
N SER A 45 -36.54 -3.76 13.39
CA SER A 45 -37.39 -4.00 12.22
C SER A 45 -38.43 -2.89 11.95
N PHE A 46 -38.69 -2.04 12.96
CA PHE A 46 -39.57 -0.88 12.87
C PHE A 46 -38.83 0.43 12.57
N ALA A 47 -37.49 0.42 12.57
CA ALA A 47 -36.70 1.59 12.22
C ALA A 47 -37.05 2.06 10.80
N GLN A 48 -37.03 3.37 10.57
CA GLN A 48 -37.34 3.96 9.27
C GLN A 48 -36.07 4.08 8.44
N GLY A 49 -36.10 3.58 7.22
CA GLY A 49 -34.97 3.62 6.30
C GLY A 49 -35.40 3.56 4.85
N CYS A 50 -34.42 3.50 3.95
CA CYS A 50 -34.64 3.34 2.52
C CYS A 50 -33.62 2.38 1.91
N MET A 51 -33.92 1.91 0.69
CA MET A 51 -32.96 1.17 -0.12
C MET A 51 -32.06 2.15 -0.86
N LEU A 52 -30.76 1.93 -0.82
CA LEU A 52 -29.75 2.56 -1.65
C LEU A 52 -29.45 1.65 -2.84
N ARG A 53 -29.40 2.20 -4.05
CA ARG A 53 -29.05 1.48 -5.28
C ARG A 53 -27.88 2.13 -5.99
N GLY A 54 -26.87 1.33 -6.32
CA GLY A 54 -25.79 1.71 -7.21
C GLY A 54 -26.19 1.58 -8.69
N ASP A 55 -25.37 2.17 -9.56
CA ASP A 55 -25.49 2.06 -11.03
C ASP A 55 -25.35 0.63 -11.56
N THR A 56 -24.60 -0.22 -10.85
CA THR A 56 -24.42 -1.65 -11.13
C THR A 56 -25.60 -2.53 -10.70
N GLY A 57 -26.61 -1.96 -10.05
CA GLY A 57 -27.74 -2.69 -9.46
C GLY A 57 -27.47 -3.26 -8.06
N ALA A 58 -26.30 -2.99 -7.48
CA ALA A 58 -25.99 -3.34 -6.10
C ALA A 58 -26.86 -2.54 -5.12
N THR A 59 -27.26 -3.19 -4.03
CA THR A 59 -28.22 -2.64 -3.06
C THR A 59 -27.62 -2.58 -1.65
N ALA A 60 -27.94 -1.51 -0.92
CA ALA A 60 -27.68 -1.38 0.52
C ALA A 60 -28.90 -0.77 1.21
N VAL A 61 -29.04 -0.91 2.52
CA VAL A 61 -30.09 -0.27 3.31
C VAL A 61 -29.50 0.88 4.09
N LEU A 62 -30.15 2.04 4.06
CA LEU A 62 -29.84 3.19 4.91
C LEU A 62 -30.95 3.36 5.94
N VAL A 63 -30.58 3.47 7.21
CA VAL A 63 -31.47 3.82 8.32
C VAL A 63 -30.90 5.07 8.98
N LEU A 64 -31.63 6.19 8.96
CA LEU A 64 -31.22 7.38 9.67
C LEU A 64 -31.65 7.27 11.13
N GLU A 65 -30.70 7.45 12.05
CA GLU A 65 -30.94 7.41 13.50
C GLU A 65 -31.04 8.82 14.08
N ASP A 66 -30.25 9.78 13.58
CA ASP A 66 -30.31 11.17 14.01
C ASP A 66 -29.81 12.12 12.92
N PHE A 67 -30.34 13.35 12.93
CA PHE A 67 -29.97 14.43 12.02
C PHE A 67 -29.90 15.77 12.76
N PRO A 68 -28.76 16.48 12.74
CA PRO A 68 -28.56 17.70 13.53
C PRO A 68 -29.14 18.95 12.83
N PHE A 69 -30.47 19.07 12.78
CA PHE A 69 -31.18 20.19 12.13
C PHE A 69 -30.72 21.58 12.60
N GLU A 70 -30.46 21.75 13.89
CA GLU A 70 -30.06 23.06 14.43
C GLU A 70 -28.68 23.48 13.90
N ALA A 71 -27.75 22.53 13.79
CA ALA A 71 -26.41 22.83 13.32
C ALA A 71 -26.34 23.01 11.80
N GLN A 72 -27.01 22.13 11.04
CA GLN A 72 -26.94 22.17 9.58
C GLN A 72 -27.92 23.15 8.93
N LEU A 73 -29.10 23.34 9.52
CA LEU A 73 -30.19 24.11 8.93
C LEU A 73 -30.64 25.30 9.81
N SER A 74 -30.04 25.50 10.98
CA SER A 74 -30.48 26.52 11.96
C SER A 74 -31.94 26.38 12.37
N VAL A 75 -32.47 25.14 12.37
CA VAL A 75 -33.85 24.82 12.76
C VAL A 75 -33.82 24.04 14.08
N PRO A 76 -34.46 24.52 15.17
CA PRO A 76 -34.51 23.80 16.44
C PRO A 76 -35.55 22.68 16.38
N LEU A 77 -35.21 21.59 15.68
CA LEU A 77 -36.06 20.42 15.45
C LEU A 77 -35.27 19.15 15.76
N ALA A 78 -35.80 18.27 16.61
CA ALA A 78 -35.17 16.97 16.83
C ALA A 78 -35.60 15.99 15.73
N TYR A 79 -34.70 15.10 15.31
CA TYR A 79 -35.04 14.09 14.31
C TYR A 79 -36.15 13.14 14.79
N ALA A 80 -36.22 12.86 16.09
CA ALA A 80 -37.31 12.08 16.69
C ALA A 80 -38.68 12.74 16.43
N ASP A 81 -38.78 14.06 16.53
CA ASP A 81 -40.02 14.81 16.29
C ASP A 81 -40.47 14.69 14.82
N VAL A 82 -39.52 14.61 13.88
CA VAL A 82 -39.80 14.42 12.45
C VAL A 82 -40.53 13.10 12.19
N LEU A 83 -40.15 12.05 12.92
CA LEU A 83 -40.77 10.72 12.76
C LEU A 83 -42.23 10.69 13.25
N GLU A 84 -42.61 11.60 14.16
CA GLU A 84 -43.97 11.73 14.69
C GLU A 84 -44.90 12.60 13.84
N LEU A 85 -44.36 13.31 12.84
CA LEU A 85 -45.15 14.14 11.92
C LEU A 85 -46.08 13.30 11.03
N ASP A 86 -47.05 13.97 10.41
CA ASP A 86 -47.86 13.34 9.38
C ASP A 86 -46.99 12.87 8.20
N ALA A 87 -47.44 11.80 7.54
CA ALA A 87 -46.64 11.16 6.50
C ALA A 87 -46.21 12.11 5.38
N GLY A 88 -47.06 13.06 4.98
CA GLY A 88 -46.73 13.99 3.90
C GLY A 88 -45.58 14.92 4.27
N LEU A 89 -45.64 15.52 5.46
CA LEU A 89 -44.59 16.43 5.94
C LEU A 89 -43.30 15.69 6.32
N ARG A 90 -43.43 14.54 6.99
CA ARG A 90 -42.29 13.68 7.33
C ARG A 90 -41.51 13.26 6.09
N ASP A 91 -42.21 12.75 5.09
CA ASP A 91 -41.57 12.22 3.87
C ASP A 91 -40.87 13.35 3.10
N ALA A 92 -41.46 14.55 3.06
CA ALA A 92 -40.84 15.74 2.46
C ALA A 92 -39.58 16.20 3.21
N LEU A 93 -39.59 16.17 4.56
CA LEU A 93 -38.42 16.51 5.36
C LEU A 93 -37.29 15.49 5.18
N ILE A 94 -37.63 14.19 5.19
CA ILE A 94 -36.66 13.11 4.95
C ILE A 94 -36.06 13.21 3.55
N GLU A 95 -36.87 13.49 2.53
CA GLU A 95 -36.37 13.75 1.18
C GLU A 95 -35.37 14.91 1.18
N GLY A 96 -35.70 16.02 1.87
CA GLY A 96 -34.79 17.15 2.06
C GLY A 96 -33.46 16.76 2.73
N ILE A 97 -33.51 15.95 3.79
CA ILE A 97 -32.31 15.43 4.48
C ILE A 97 -31.43 14.63 3.53
N VAL A 98 -32.01 13.69 2.79
CA VAL A 98 -31.27 12.82 1.86
C VAL A 98 -30.67 13.64 0.72
N VAL A 99 -31.38 14.63 0.21
CA VAL A 99 -30.86 15.56 -0.80
C VAL A 99 -29.72 16.41 -0.23
N ASN A 100 -29.84 16.91 1.00
CA ASN A 100 -28.77 17.67 1.64
C ASN A 100 -27.49 16.83 1.79
N LEU A 101 -27.62 15.63 2.38
CA LEU A 101 -26.52 14.69 2.54
C LEU A 101 -25.85 14.34 1.21
N ARG A 102 -26.63 14.15 0.14
CA ARG A 102 -26.08 13.86 -1.18
C ARG A 102 -25.26 15.03 -1.75
N ASN A 103 -25.61 16.26 -1.42
CA ASN A 103 -24.87 17.44 -1.87
C ASN A 103 -23.58 17.66 -1.08
N GLU A 104 -23.51 17.20 0.17
CA GLU A 104 -22.31 17.28 1.03
C GLU A 104 -21.32 16.14 0.76
N LEU A 105 -21.79 14.99 0.27
CA LEU A 105 -20.93 13.85 -0.05
C LEU A 105 -20.09 14.06 -1.33
N PRO A 106 -18.88 13.47 -1.39
CA PRO A 106 -18.04 13.52 -2.58
C PRO A 106 -18.75 13.05 -3.85
N ALA A 107 -18.33 13.59 -5.01
CA ALA A 107 -18.93 13.31 -6.31
C ALA A 107 -19.06 11.82 -6.64
N ASP A 108 -18.17 10.97 -6.13
CA ASP A 108 -18.22 9.52 -6.31
C ASP A 108 -19.48 8.86 -5.73
N PHE A 109 -20.04 9.43 -4.66
CA PHE A 109 -21.28 8.96 -4.02
C PHE A 109 -22.54 9.37 -4.78
N THR A 110 -22.45 10.27 -5.77
CA THR A 110 -23.61 10.69 -6.58
C THR A 110 -24.19 9.56 -7.43
N LYS A 111 -23.44 8.47 -7.63
CA LYS A 111 -23.87 7.25 -8.32
C LYS A 111 -24.87 6.41 -7.52
N VAL A 112 -24.94 6.61 -6.21
CA VAL A 112 -25.87 5.90 -5.32
C VAL A 112 -27.16 6.69 -5.21
N GLN A 113 -28.29 6.02 -5.44
CA GLN A 113 -29.63 6.60 -5.36
C GLN A 113 -30.41 6.01 -4.20
N ALA A 114 -31.10 6.87 -3.44
CA ALA A 114 -32.00 6.45 -2.37
C ALA A 114 -33.43 6.28 -2.90
N GLU A 115 -34.07 5.15 -2.58
CA GLU A 115 -35.46 4.85 -2.91
C GLU A 115 -36.39 5.39 -1.82
N LEU A 116 -36.92 6.59 -2.05
CA LEU A 116 -37.86 7.27 -1.15
C LEU A 116 -39.33 6.85 -1.43
N PRO A 117 -40.26 6.99 -0.46
CA PRO A 117 -40.07 7.49 0.90
C PRO A 117 -39.43 6.46 1.83
N PHE A 118 -39.09 6.89 3.05
CA PHE A 118 -38.63 5.95 4.08
C PHE A 118 -39.78 5.00 4.48
N GLN A 119 -39.41 3.76 4.76
CA GLN A 119 -40.31 2.71 5.20
C GLN A 119 -39.69 1.97 6.38
N SER A 120 -40.51 1.23 7.12
CA SER A 120 -39.98 0.31 8.12
C SER A 120 -39.06 -0.71 7.47
N VAL A 121 -37.94 -1.04 8.12
CA VAL A 121 -36.97 -2.02 7.63
C VAL A 121 -37.62 -3.38 7.31
N SER A 122 -38.61 -3.80 8.10
CA SER A 122 -39.43 -5.01 7.84
C SER A 122 -40.27 -4.98 6.56
N THR A 123 -40.54 -3.80 6.00
CA THR A 123 -41.21 -3.63 4.70
C THR A 123 -40.21 -3.67 3.56
N LEU A 124 -38.99 -3.17 3.80
CA LEU A 124 -37.91 -3.16 2.82
C LEU A 124 -37.31 -4.55 2.60
N LEU A 125 -37.16 -5.34 3.67
CA LEU A 125 -36.48 -6.63 3.66
C LEU A 125 -37.18 -7.66 4.55
N SER A 126 -37.08 -8.92 4.14
CA SER A 126 -37.45 -10.05 4.99
C SER A 126 -36.40 -10.29 6.09
N VAL A 127 -36.81 -10.99 7.16
CA VAL A 127 -35.91 -11.31 8.29
C VAL A 127 -34.66 -12.07 7.82
N GLY A 128 -34.81 -13.01 6.89
CA GLY A 128 -33.67 -13.78 6.37
C GLY A 128 -32.72 -12.97 5.49
N GLU A 129 -33.18 -11.87 4.87
CA GLU A 129 -32.31 -10.96 4.14
C GLU A 129 -31.57 -10.00 5.10
N LEU A 130 -32.25 -9.56 6.15
CA LEU A 130 -31.66 -8.70 7.18
C LEU A 130 -30.46 -9.35 7.87
N GLU A 131 -30.54 -10.65 8.14
CA GLU A 131 -29.46 -11.46 8.75
C GLU A 131 -28.26 -11.68 7.80
N GLN A 132 -28.45 -11.50 6.49
CA GLN A 132 -27.36 -11.62 5.50
C GLN A 132 -26.60 -10.31 5.30
N LEU A 133 -27.10 -9.21 5.84
CA LEU A 133 -26.43 -7.91 5.77
C LEU A 133 -25.42 -7.77 6.89
N SER A 134 -24.27 -7.20 6.54
CA SER A 134 -23.35 -6.66 7.52
C SER A 134 -23.73 -5.22 7.80
N TRP A 135 -23.88 -4.88 9.08
CA TRP A 135 -24.38 -3.60 9.53
C TRP A 135 -23.26 -2.72 10.06
N PHE A 136 -23.32 -1.45 9.68
CA PHE A 136 -22.38 -0.43 10.08
C PHE A 136 -23.12 0.74 10.69
N SER A 137 -22.71 1.17 11.87
CA SER A 137 -23.04 2.49 12.38
C SER A 137 -22.11 3.48 11.71
N VAL A 138 -22.68 4.54 11.14
CA VAL A 138 -21.99 5.58 10.37
C VAL A 138 -22.26 6.92 11.02
N ARG A 139 -21.19 7.66 11.28
CA ARG A 139 -21.20 9.04 11.77
C ARG A 139 -20.59 9.94 10.71
N TYR A 140 -21.35 10.92 10.24
CA TYR A 140 -20.91 11.87 9.22
C TYR A 140 -21.26 13.30 9.63
N GLY A 141 -20.28 14.21 9.62
CA GLY A 141 -20.51 15.62 9.94
C GLY A 141 -19.23 16.43 9.95
N GLU A 142 -19.34 17.72 10.26
CA GLU A 142 -18.19 18.63 10.35
C GLU A 142 -17.17 18.18 11.40
N ILE A 143 -15.88 18.49 11.16
CA ILE A 143 -14.79 18.15 12.08
C ILE A 143 -15.05 18.77 13.46
N GLY A 144 -15.26 17.92 14.48
CA GLY A 144 -15.53 18.35 15.85
C GLY A 144 -16.93 18.91 16.10
N GLY A 145 -17.81 18.85 15.10
CA GLY A 145 -19.20 19.30 15.18
C GLY A 145 -20.20 18.17 15.44
N PRO A 146 -21.50 18.51 15.56
CA PRO A 146 -22.58 17.53 15.56
C PRO A 146 -22.65 16.81 14.21
N ALA A 147 -23.03 15.54 14.25
CA ALA A 147 -22.96 14.65 13.09
C ALA A 147 -24.30 13.96 12.86
N VAL A 148 -24.57 13.64 11.60
CA VAL A 148 -25.61 12.71 11.18
C VAL A 148 -25.23 11.31 11.63
N LEU A 149 -26.18 10.63 12.26
CA LEU A 149 -26.04 9.25 12.70
C LEU A 149 -26.92 8.36 11.84
N ALA A 150 -26.32 7.34 11.25
CA ALA A 150 -27.00 6.40 10.38
C ALA A 150 -26.52 4.97 10.62
N LYS A 151 -27.33 4.00 10.19
CA LYS A 151 -26.93 2.62 10.02
C LYS A 151 -27.02 2.24 8.55
N VAL A 152 -25.98 1.60 8.05
CA VAL A 152 -25.91 1.09 6.68
C VAL A 152 -25.76 -0.42 6.71
N GLY A 153 -26.72 -1.11 6.10
CA GLY A 153 -26.71 -2.56 5.93
C GLY A 153 -26.35 -2.91 4.50
N VAL A 154 -25.26 -3.65 4.30
CA VAL A 154 -24.78 -3.99 2.95
C VAL A 154 -24.24 -5.42 2.93
N ARG A 155 -24.42 -6.12 1.80
CA ARG A 155 -23.79 -7.42 1.62
C ARG A 155 -22.32 -7.24 1.21
N PRO A 156 -21.39 -8.08 1.67
CA PRO A 156 -19.97 -7.92 1.32
C PRO A 156 -19.68 -7.88 -0.19
N ASP A 157 -20.38 -8.71 -0.97
CA ASP A 157 -20.30 -8.75 -2.43
C ASP A 157 -20.83 -7.45 -3.08
N ALA A 158 -21.91 -6.89 -2.53
CA ALA A 158 -22.51 -5.64 -3.01
C ALA A 158 -21.66 -4.40 -2.70
N LEU A 159 -20.89 -4.39 -1.60
CA LEU A 159 -20.05 -3.25 -1.21
C LEU A 159 -19.03 -2.88 -2.30
N SER A 160 -18.34 -3.89 -2.84
CA SER A 160 -17.37 -3.71 -3.92
C SER A 160 -18.00 -3.14 -5.19
N SER A 161 -19.28 -3.42 -5.44
CA SER A 161 -20.02 -2.93 -6.60
C SER A 161 -20.61 -1.53 -6.38
N LEU A 162 -20.93 -1.17 -5.13
CA LEU A 162 -21.38 0.16 -4.74
C LEU A 162 -20.25 1.19 -4.73
N LEU A 163 -19.05 0.76 -4.31
CA LEU A 163 -17.87 1.61 -4.20
C LEU A 163 -16.84 1.35 -5.32
N GLY A 164 -17.18 0.45 -6.25
CA GLY A 164 -16.31 -0.05 -7.33
C GLY A 164 -15.85 1.07 -8.24
N GLY A 165 -14.60 1.48 -8.04
CA GLY A 165 -13.99 2.63 -8.73
C GLY A 165 -13.11 3.46 -7.81
N LEU A 166 -13.31 3.36 -6.49
CA LEU A 166 -12.41 3.95 -5.50
C LEU A 166 -11.21 3.01 -5.29
N PRO A 167 -9.96 3.48 -5.50
CA PRO A 167 -8.78 2.71 -5.17
C PRO A 167 -8.67 2.60 -3.64
N LEU A 168 -9.22 1.54 -3.07
CA LEU A 168 -9.15 1.27 -1.65
C LEU A 168 -7.98 0.32 -1.37
N THR A 169 -6.96 0.81 -0.66
CA THR A 169 -5.87 -0.02 -0.17
C THR A 169 -6.11 -0.32 1.31
N ALA A 170 -6.05 -1.59 1.69
CA ALA A 170 -6.17 -2.01 3.08
C ALA A 170 -5.09 -1.32 3.92
N GLN A 171 -5.46 -0.78 5.08
CA GLN A 171 -4.46 -0.36 6.05
C GLN A 171 -3.73 -1.59 6.59
N PRO A 172 -2.40 -1.50 6.74
CA PRO A 172 -1.66 -2.56 7.38
C PRO A 172 -2.11 -2.71 8.84
N ALA A 173 -2.35 -3.95 9.25
CA ALA A 173 -2.71 -4.26 10.63
C ALA A 173 -1.65 -3.70 11.59
N TRP A 174 -2.11 -3.02 12.65
CA TRP A 174 -1.27 -2.43 13.70
C TRP A 174 -0.37 -1.31 13.19
N ARG A 175 -0.89 -0.44 12.30
CA ARG A 175 -0.20 0.75 11.78
C ARG A 175 0.59 1.51 12.86
N ALA A 176 -0.01 1.82 14.00
CA ALA A 176 0.66 2.52 15.10
C ALA A 176 1.88 1.75 15.66
N VAL A 177 1.82 0.42 15.68
CA VAL A 177 2.97 -0.42 16.06
C VAL A 177 4.00 -0.44 14.94
N ARG A 178 3.59 -0.53 13.67
CA ARG A 178 4.48 -0.53 12.50
C ARG A 178 5.20 0.80 12.26
N GLU A 179 4.58 1.91 12.63
CA GLU A 179 5.21 3.24 12.64
C GLU A 179 6.29 3.35 13.74
N GLN A 180 6.19 2.55 14.80
CA GLN A 180 7.16 2.51 15.90
C GLN A 180 8.24 1.43 15.73
N LEU A 181 8.00 0.44 14.87
CA LEU A 181 8.95 -0.63 14.60
C LEU A 181 9.89 -0.21 13.46
N ASN A 182 11.17 -0.19 13.77
CA ASN A 182 12.23 0.05 12.80
C ASN A 182 12.73 -1.25 12.18
N THR A 183 13.22 -1.15 10.96
CA THR A 183 13.94 -2.20 10.27
C THR A 183 15.23 -1.64 9.66
N SER A 184 16.27 -2.48 9.62
CA SER A 184 17.53 -2.11 8.96
C SER A 184 17.37 -2.28 7.45
N ILE A 185 17.72 -1.23 6.72
CA ILE A 185 17.85 -1.24 5.27
C ILE A 185 19.31 -0.98 4.89
N SER A 186 19.72 -1.57 3.77
CA SER A 186 21.02 -1.27 3.15
C SER A 186 20.83 -0.62 1.79
N LEU A 187 21.60 0.42 1.52
CA LEU A 187 21.60 1.17 0.27
C LEU A 187 22.75 0.63 -0.59
N THR A 188 22.39 -0.15 -1.61
CA THR A 188 23.32 -0.83 -2.51
C THR A 188 23.43 -0.04 -3.83
N LEU A 189 24.66 0.35 -4.19
CA LEU A 189 24.97 0.99 -5.46
C LEU A 189 24.80 0.03 -6.64
N CYS A 190 25.45 -1.11 -6.55
CA CYS A 190 25.44 -2.14 -7.57
C CYS A 190 25.87 -3.49 -6.98
N GLU A 191 25.61 -4.54 -7.75
CA GLU A 191 26.08 -5.90 -7.49
C GLU A 191 27.01 -6.30 -8.63
N ALA A 192 28.07 -7.07 -8.33
CA ALA A 192 28.96 -7.64 -9.32
C ALA A 192 29.34 -9.07 -8.94
N ALA A 193 29.68 -9.90 -9.92
CA ALA A 193 30.29 -11.19 -9.68
C ALA A 193 31.81 -11.07 -9.86
N LEU A 194 32.57 -11.22 -8.77
CA LEU A 194 34.04 -11.20 -8.81
C LEU A 194 34.59 -12.64 -8.74
N PRO A 195 35.65 -12.99 -9.48
CA PRO A 195 36.31 -14.28 -9.32
C PRO A 195 36.71 -14.54 -7.86
N SER A 196 36.56 -15.78 -7.39
CA SER A 196 36.89 -16.13 -6.00
C SER A 196 38.35 -15.84 -5.65
N ALA A 197 39.27 -15.97 -6.62
CA ALA A 197 40.67 -15.59 -6.47
C ALA A 197 40.85 -14.08 -6.25
N ASP A 198 40.08 -13.24 -6.93
CA ASP A 198 40.16 -11.78 -6.81
C ASP A 198 39.62 -11.34 -5.46
N VAL A 199 38.50 -11.93 -5.01
CA VAL A 199 37.95 -11.69 -3.67
C VAL A 199 38.93 -12.11 -2.58
N ALA A 200 39.58 -13.27 -2.72
CA ALA A 200 40.56 -13.77 -1.75
C ALA A 200 41.84 -12.92 -1.71
N ASN A 201 42.26 -12.38 -2.85
CA ASN A 201 43.50 -11.62 -2.98
C ASN A 201 43.34 -10.11 -2.86
N LEU A 202 42.12 -9.61 -2.65
CA LEU A 202 41.82 -8.19 -2.50
C LEU A 202 42.73 -7.53 -1.44
N ARG A 203 43.26 -6.35 -1.79
CA ARG A 203 44.21 -5.55 -1.01
C ARG A 203 43.85 -4.07 -1.04
N SER A 204 44.36 -3.34 -0.06
CA SER A 204 44.34 -1.88 -0.08
C SER A 204 45.13 -1.36 -1.29
N GLY A 205 44.53 -0.42 -2.02
CA GLY A 205 45.03 0.13 -3.28
C GLY A 205 44.42 -0.50 -4.52
N ASP A 206 43.78 -1.67 -4.42
CA ASP A 206 43.14 -2.31 -5.56
C ASP A 206 41.99 -1.47 -6.11
N LEU A 207 41.80 -1.55 -7.43
CA LEU A 207 40.71 -0.88 -8.15
C LEU A 207 39.74 -1.93 -8.67
N VAL A 208 38.48 -1.83 -8.23
CA VAL A 208 37.39 -2.69 -8.71
C VAL A 208 36.50 -1.84 -9.62
N VAL A 209 36.48 -2.13 -10.91
CA VAL A 209 35.61 -1.41 -11.87
C VAL A 209 34.17 -1.83 -11.63
N LEU A 210 33.28 -0.86 -11.43
CA LEU A 210 31.87 -1.08 -11.21
C LEU A 210 31.14 -0.98 -12.55
N ASP A 211 30.41 -2.03 -12.93
CA ASP A 211 29.52 -2.00 -14.09
C ASP A 211 28.18 -1.38 -13.68
N ALA A 212 28.23 -0.11 -13.28
CA ALA A 212 27.08 0.66 -12.82
C ALA A 212 26.71 1.72 -13.87
N PRO A 213 25.41 2.07 -14.04
CA PRO A 213 25.01 3.28 -14.75
C PRO A 213 25.64 4.52 -14.10
N ALA A 214 25.55 5.68 -14.76
CA ALA A 214 26.11 6.92 -14.25
C ALA A 214 25.78 7.12 -12.76
N LEU A 215 26.82 7.41 -11.96
CA LEU A 215 26.74 7.60 -10.51
C LEU A 215 25.52 8.45 -10.12
N GLY A 216 24.73 7.95 -9.17
CA GLY A 216 23.66 8.72 -8.54
C GLY A 216 22.33 8.70 -9.28
N GLN A 217 22.19 7.93 -10.36
CA GLN A 217 20.91 7.80 -11.05
C GLN A 217 20.06 6.64 -10.56
N ARG A 218 20.67 5.58 -10.03
CA ARG A 218 19.98 4.39 -9.55
C ARG A 218 20.61 3.87 -8.27
N ILE A 219 19.77 3.40 -7.36
CA ILE A 219 20.20 2.74 -6.13
C ILE A 219 19.19 1.66 -5.75
N THR A 220 19.66 0.61 -5.11
CA THR A 220 18.80 -0.45 -4.59
C THR A 220 18.72 -0.31 -3.07
N VAL A 221 17.51 -0.38 -2.52
CA VAL A 221 17.29 -0.46 -1.08
C VAL A 221 16.88 -1.87 -0.72
N ASP A 222 17.76 -2.57 -0.01
CA ASP A 222 17.53 -3.93 0.47
C ASP A 222 17.00 -3.88 1.91
N GLY A 223 15.74 -4.30 2.10
CA GLY A 223 15.14 -4.57 3.40
C GLY A 223 15.08 -6.07 3.70
N PRO A 224 14.56 -6.49 4.87
CA PRO A 224 14.56 -7.91 5.25
C PRO A 224 13.75 -8.83 4.34
N LEU A 225 12.67 -8.31 3.75
CA LEU A 225 11.71 -9.09 2.95
C LEU A 225 11.52 -8.54 1.52
N SER A 226 12.09 -7.38 1.23
CA SER A 226 11.85 -6.67 -0.02
C SER A 226 13.11 -5.97 -0.52
N ARG A 227 13.20 -5.82 -1.83
CA ARG A 227 14.25 -5.08 -2.52
C ARG A 227 13.59 -4.03 -3.41
N HIS A 228 13.86 -2.76 -3.14
CA HIS A 228 13.28 -1.62 -3.84
C HIS A 228 14.30 -1.02 -4.79
N HIS A 229 13.96 -0.88 -6.06
CA HIS A 229 14.83 -0.28 -7.07
C HIS A 229 14.43 1.18 -7.25
N LEU A 230 15.30 2.09 -6.85
CA LEU A 230 15.05 3.53 -6.89
C LEU A 230 15.81 4.19 -8.04
N VAL A 231 15.15 5.15 -8.69
CA VAL A 231 15.72 5.93 -9.79
C VAL A 231 15.55 7.41 -9.48
N LEU A 232 16.58 8.20 -9.70
CA LEU A 232 16.53 9.64 -9.52
C LEU A 232 15.71 10.27 -10.65
N VAL A 233 14.62 10.97 -10.30
CA VAL A 233 13.76 11.76 -11.19
C VAL A 233 13.80 13.24 -10.77
N GLU A 234 13.22 14.13 -11.57
CA GLU A 234 13.26 15.59 -11.32
C GLU A 234 12.77 16.00 -9.92
N GLN A 235 11.85 15.22 -9.34
CA GLN A 235 11.18 15.50 -8.08
C GLN A 235 11.79 14.75 -6.88
N GLY A 236 12.86 13.96 -7.08
CA GLY A 236 13.51 13.16 -6.04
C GLY A 236 13.71 11.69 -6.45
N TRP A 237 13.78 10.79 -5.49
CA TRP A 237 13.91 9.35 -5.76
C TRP A 237 12.55 8.73 -6.04
N GLY A 238 12.36 8.12 -7.21
CA GLY A 238 11.17 7.35 -7.56
C GLY A 238 11.40 5.85 -7.38
N CYS A 239 10.44 5.13 -6.83
CA CYS A 239 10.47 3.67 -6.80
C CYS A 239 10.01 3.10 -8.14
N GLU A 240 10.92 2.45 -8.88
CA GLU A 240 10.61 1.86 -10.19
C GLU A 240 9.96 0.49 -10.06
N ARG A 241 10.52 -0.37 -9.20
CA ARG A 241 10.03 -1.73 -8.97
C ARG A 241 10.41 -2.24 -7.58
N ILE A 242 9.67 -3.24 -7.13
CA ILE A 242 9.87 -3.91 -5.84
C ILE A 242 9.91 -5.42 -6.08
N GLU A 243 10.93 -6.08 -5.54
CA GLU A 243 11.09 -7.52 -5.57
C GLU A 243 10.87 -8.10 -4.17
N SER A 244 10.11 -9.18 -4.07
CA SER A 244 9.98 -9.93 -2.82
C SER A 244 11.18 -10.86 -2.67
N VAL A 245 11.91 -10.74 -1.57
CA VAL A 245 13.10 -11.57 -1.28
C VAL A 245 12.67 -13.02 -0.98
N ASN A 246 11.44 -13.24 -0.53
CA ASN A 246 10.89 -14.59 -0.28
C ASN A 246 10.55 -15.38 -1.56
N GLY A 247 10.47 -14.73 -2.74
CA GLY A 247 10.18 -15.38 -4.02
C GLY A 247 11.37 -16.03 -4.71
N MET A 248 12.59 -15.86 -4.16
CA MET A 248 13.83 -16.31 -4.78
C MET A 248 14.12 -17.82 -4.65
N SER A 249 13.16 -18.60 -4.14
CA SER A 249 13.23 -20.07 -4.12
C SER A 249 12.47 -20.75 -5.26
N GLU A 250 11.46 -20.11 -5.87
CA GLU A 250 10.58 -20.81 -6.84
C GLU A 250 10.93 -20.52 -8.31
N LEU A 251 11.52 -19.35 -8.62
CA LEU A 251 11.95 -19.01 -9.99
C LEU A 251 13.35 -19.54 -10.36
N ALA A 252 14.17 -19.94 -9.38
CA ALA A 252 15.46 -20.57 -9.62
C ALA A 252 15.32 -22.03 -10.10
N GLU A 253 14.19 -22.70 -9.80
CA GLU A 253 13.93 -24.07 -10.25
C GLU A 253 13.39 -24.14 -11.69
N GLN A 254 12.77 -23.08 -12.22
CA GLN A 254 12.19 -23.12 -13.57
C GLN A 254 13.19 -22.80 -14.69
N VAL A 255 14.26 -22.05 -14.45
CA VAL A 255 15.27 -21.78 -15.48
C VAL A 255 16.28 -22.94 -15.62
N ASN A 256 16.41 -23.79 -14.60
CA ASN A 256 17.36 -24.91 -14.61
C ASN A 256 16.78 -26.21 -15.22
N ALA A 257 15.46 -26.28 -15.43
CA ALA A 257 14.79 -27.49 -15.91
C ALA A 257 14.73 -27.63 -17.45
N GLU A 258 14.95 -26.55 -18.21
CA GLU A 258 14.82 -26.58 -19.69
C GLU A 258 16.16 -26.60 -20.47
N GLN A 259 17.32 -26.63 -19.79
CA GLN A 259 18.63 -26.69 -20.46
C GLN A 259 19.47 -27.94 -20.16
N THR A 260 18.89 -28.99 -19.56
CA THR A 260 19.61 -30.26 -19.33
C THR A 260 19.05 -31.40 -20.16
N ALA A 261 18.98 -31.22 -21.48
CA ALA A 261 18.84 -32.31 -22.43
C ALA A 261 19.79 -32.06 -23.60
N GLU A 262 20.85 -32.86 -23.66
CA GLU A 262 21.94 -32.90 -24.66
C GLU A 262 23.23 -32.15 -24.31
N ALA A 263 24.03 -32.74 -23.42
CA ALA A 263 25.48 -32.67 -23.52
C ALA A 263 26.04 -34.06 -23.20
N GLY A 264 26.70 -34.66 -24.19
CA GLY A 264 27.38 -35.94 -24.06
C GLY A 264 28.46 -35.89 -22.98
N ALA A 265 28.75 -37.06 -22.43
CA ALA A 265 29.80 -37.25 -21.43
C ALA A 265 31.18 -36.86 -21.98
N GLU A 266 31.57 -35.60 -21.76
CA GLU A 266 32.96 -35.16 -21.79
C GLU A 266 33.53 -35.27 -20.37
N GLU A 267 34.78 -35.75 -20.26
CA GLU A 267 35.52 -35.86 -19.02
C GLU A 267 35.49 -34.52 -18.26
N ILE A 268 34.97 -34.53 -17.04
CA ILE A 268 35.00 -33.37 -16.14
C ILE A 268 36.47 -33.13 -15.78
N GLY A 269 37.14 -32.29 -16.55
CA GLY A 269 38.40 -31.68 -16.16
C GLY A 269 38.23 -30.99 -14.80
N SER A 270 39.30 -30.96 -14.00
CA SER A 270 39.29 -30.33 -12.68
C SER A 270 38.65 -28.93 -12.75
N ILE A 271 37.55 -28.73 -12.02
CA ILE A 271 36.87 -27.44 -11.94
C ILE A 271 37.81 -26.48 -11.20
N ASP A 272 38.27 -25.43 -11.89
CA ASP A 272 39.07 -24.38 -11.28
C ASP A 272 38.15 -23.45 -10.46
N LEU A 273 38.09 -23.69 -9.15
CA LEU A 273 37.30 -22.89 -8.22
C LEU A 273 37.76 -21.43 -8.14
N SER A 274 38.97 -21.10 -8.60
CA SER A 274 39.53 -19.74 -8.59
C SER A 274 38.76 -18.76 -9.48
N GLN A 275 38.11 -19.29 -10.53
CA GLN A 275 37.31 -18.53 -11.49
C GLN A 275 35.82 -18.49 -11.15
N MET A 276 35.41 -19.17 -10.07
CA MET A 276 34.01 -19.18 -9.64
C MET A 276 33.58 -17.76 -9.25
N GLY A 277 32.51 -17.26 -9.88
CA GLY A 277 31.96 -15.93 -9.60
C GLY A 277 31.34 -15.87 -8.20
N VAL A 278 31.85 -14.98 -7.37
CA VAL A 278 31.33 -14.67 -6.04
C VAL A 278 30.48 -13.41 -6.15
N PRO A 279 29.17 -13.46 -5.83
CA PRO A 279 28.34 -12.28 -5.77
C PRO A 279 28.82 -11.32 -4.68
N VAL A 280 29.08 -10.09 -5.08
CA VAL A 280 29.57 -9.01 -4.23
C VAL A 280 28.64 -7.80 -4.36
N ARG A 281 28.27 -7.21 -3.21
CA ARG A 281 27.47 -5.99 -3.13
C ARG A 281 28.32 -4.81 -2.69
N PHE A 282 28.04 -3.66 -3.29
CA PHE A 282 28.69 -2.40 -2.97
C PHE A 282 27.69 -1.48 -2.27
N GLU A 283 27.77 -1.41 -0.94
CA GLU A 283 26.85 -0.67 -0.09
C GLU A 283 27.42 0.70 0.26
N VAL A 284 26.62 1.75 0.13
CA VAL A 284 27.01 3.12 0.53
C VAL A 284 26.52 3.49 1.91
N ASP A 285 25.45 2.85 2.36
CA ASP A 285 24.87 3.16 3.65
C ASP A 285 24.06 1.99 4.21
N GLU A 286 23.93 1.98 5.53
CA GLU A 286 23.06 1.07 6.27
C GLU A 286 22.37 1.90 7.36
N ARG A 287 21.04 1.88 7.38
CA ARG A 287 20.26 2.71 8.31
C ARG A 287 18.98 2.04 8.73
N GLU A 288 18.39 2.53 9.81
CA GLU A 288 17.07 2.13 10.25
C GLU A 288 15.99 3.07 9.68
N ILE A 289 14.90 2.49 9.19
CA ILE A 289 13.66 3.20 8.82
C ILE A 289 12.46 2.49 9.44
N SER A 290 11.32 3.17 9.57
CA SER A 290 10.11 2.51 10.07
C SER A 290 9.59 1.49 9.06
N ILE A 291 8.97 0.41 9.55
CA ILE A 291 8.30 -0.57 8.68
C ILE A 291 7.20 0.12 7.86
N ALA A 292 6.44 1.02 8.48
CA ALA A 292 5.40 1.79 7.78
C ALA A 292 5.94 2.63 6.63
N GLU A 293 7.12 3.24 6.80
CA GLU A 293 7.78 3.99 5.74
C GLU A 293 8.20 3.06 4.58
N LEU A 294 8.85 1.94 4.86
CA LEU A 294 9.24 0.98 3.83
C LEU A 294 8.04 0.41 3.07
N GLU A 295 6.94 0.12 3.77
CA GLU A 295 5.70 -0.39 3.18
C GLU A 295 4.94 0.66 2.36
N SER A 296 5.12 1.95 2.65
CA SER A 296 4.52 3.03 1.88
C SER A 296 5.13 3.18 0.48
N TRP A 297 6.31 2.60 0.25
CA TRP A 297 6.98 2.67 -1.05
C TRP A 297 6.32 1.70 -2.01
N ALA A 298 5.67 2.23 -3.04
CA ALA A 298 5.07 1.46 -4.13
C ALA A 298 5.69 1.85 -5.48
N ALA A 299 5.61 0.96 -6.47
CA ALA A 299 6.06 1.27 -7.82
C ALA A 299 5.33 2.53 -8.35
N GLY A 300 6.09 3.49 -8.87
CA GLY A 300 5.58 4.78 -9.32
C GLY A 300 5.46 5.87 -8.25
N THR A 301 5.78 5.57 -6.99
CA THR A 301 5.77 6.58 -5.90
C THR A 301 7.11 7.30 -5.77
N LEU A 302 7.05 8.56 -5.32
CA LEU A 302 8.23 9.27 -4.85
C LEU A 302 8.55 8.82 -3.42
N VAL A 303 9.79 8.42 -3.21
CA VAL A 303 10.32 7.92 -1.95
C VAL A 303 11.09 9.04 -1.27
N ASN A 304 10.73 9.32 -0.01
CA ASN A 304 11.44 10.27 0.81
C ASN A 304 12.63 9.59 1.51
N ILE A 305 13.70 9.33 0.76
CA ILE A 305 14.94 8.76 1.30
C ILE A 305 16.13 9.68 0.99
N ASP A 306 16.91 9.98 2.02
CA ASP A 306 18.12 10.79 1.88
C ASP A 306 19.29 9.90 1.44
N VAL A 307 19.52 9.75 0.14
CA VAL A 307 20.67 8.98 -0.38
C VAL A 307 21.94 9.82 -0.25
N PRO A 308 23.02 9.31 0.38
CA PRO A 308 24.27 10.05 0.49
C PRO A 308 24.78 10.48 -0.89
N ALA A 309 25.32 11.69 -0.98
CA ALA A 309 25.97 12.15 -2.21
C ALA A 309 27.05 11.14 -2.61
N LEU A 310 27.04 10.68 -3.86
CA LEU A 310 27.99 9.68 -4.34
C LEU A 310 29.21 10.36 -4.93
N ASN A 311 30.18 10.68 -4.06
CA ASN A 311 31.42 11.34 -4.43
C ASN A 311 32.63 10.54 -3.91
N GLU A 312 33.84 11.04 -4.17
CA GLU A 312 35.09 10.35 -3.79
C GLU A 312 35.29 10.24 -2.26
N GLU A 313 34.60 11.05 -1.46
CA GLU A 313 34.67 11.01 0.00
C GLU A 313 33.71 9.94 0.58
N THR A 314 32.70 9.54 -0.18
CA THR A 314 31.67 8.59 0.25
C THR A 314 32.26 7.21 0.47
N PRO A 315 32.23 6.68 1.70
CA PRO A 315 32.70 5.33 1.95
C PRO A 315 31.76 4.31 1.33
N VAL A 316 32.32 3.35 0.60
CA VAL A 316 31.58 2.19 0.08
C VAL A 316 32.10 0.93 0.76
N TYR A 317 31.18 0.11 1.25
CA TYR A 317 31.43 -1.17 1.86
C TYR A 317 31.21 -2.29 0.85
N VAL A 318 32.17 -3.20 0.78
CA VAL A 318 32.13 -4.36 -0.10
C VAL A 318 31.67 -5.54 0.73
N ARG A 319 30.56 -6.19 0.34
CA ARG A 319 30.04 -7.37 1.02
C ARG A 319 29.98 -8.59 0.10
N ALA A 320 30.44 -9.72 0.61
CA ALA A 320 30.27 -11.03 -0.03
C ALA A 320 29.52 -11.95 0.93
N ALA A 321 28.48 -12.63 0.45
CA ALA A 321 27.62 -13.50 1.27
C ALA A 321 27.13 -12.81 2.57
N GLY A 322 26.73 -11.53 2.47
CA GLY A 322 26.26 -10.70 3.59
C GLY A 322 27.33 -10.22 4.57
N LYS A 323 28.58 -10.69 4.44
CA LYS A 323 29.70 -10.28 5.29
C LYS A 323 30.49 -9.15 4.63
N ARG A 324 30.81 -8.13 5.40
CA ARG A 324 31.71 -7.06 4.96
C ARG A 324 33.14 -7.59 4.84
N ILE A 325 33.69 -7.48 3.63
CA ILE A 325 35.03 -7.96 3.27
C ILE A 325 36.02 -6.82 2.99
N ALA A 326 35.52 -5.63 2.62
CA ALA A 326 36.36 -4.47 2.39
C ALA A 326 35.58 -3.15 2.51
N LYS A 327 36.35 -2.05 2.52
CA LYS A 327 35.90 -0.66 2.45
C LYS A 327 36.75 0.07 1.41
N GLY A 328 36.13 0.97 0.66
CA GLY A 328 36.80 1.79 -0.34
C GLY A 328 36.13 3.13 -0.56
N HIS A 329 36.63 3.84 -1.57
CA HIS A 329 36.12 5.13 -2.03
C HIS A 329 35.91 5.09 -3.54
N LEU A 330 34.84 5.72 -4.00
CA LEU A 330 34.56 5.84 -5.42
C LEU A 330 35.64 6.70 -6.08
N VAL A 331 36.08 6.30 -7.26
CA VAL A 331 37.00 7.04 -8.11
C VAL A 331 36.49 6.98 -9.55
N GLN A 332 36.59 8.07 -10.27
CA GLN A 332 36.23 8.10 -11.68
C GLN A 332 37.46 7.86 -12.54
N ILE A 333 37.37 6.90 -13.46
CA ILE A 333 38.41 6.57 -14.44
C ILE A 333 37.76 6.66 -15.81
N ASP A 334 38.07 7.72 -16.55
CA ASP A 334 37.43 8.08 -17.82
C ASP A 334 35.89 8.14 -17.67
N GLU A 335 35.16 7.31 -18.42
CA GLU A 335 33.70 7.21 -18.38
C GLU A 335 33.19 6.15 -17.38
N ARG A 336 34.09 5.49 -16.64
CA ARG A 336 33.76 4.41 -15.71
C ARG A 336 33.97 4.80 -14.26
N VAL A 337 33.20 4.15 -13.41
CA VAL A 337 33.28 4.30 -11.97
C VAL A 337 34.01 3.09 -11.43
N ALA A 338 35.03 3.32 -10.62
CA ALA A 338 35.74 2.26 -9.92
C ALA A 338 35.71 2.51 -8.42
N LEU A 339 35.85 1.44 -7.65
CA LEU A 339 36.07 1.49 -6.23
C LEU A 339 37.55 1.28 -5.94
N ARG A 340 38.20 2.27 -5.31
CA ARG A 340 39.53 2.09 -4.75
C ARG A 340 39.42 1.54 -3.34
N ILE A 341 39.92 0.32 -3.13
CA ILE A 341 39.91 -0.33 -1.82
C ILE A 341 40.86 0.43 -0.88
N SER A 342 40.33 0.92 0.23
CA SER A 342 41.12 1.59 1.26
C SER A 342 41.53 0.62 2.37
N LYS A 343 40.65 -0.34 2.69
CA LYS A 343 40.89 -1.34 3.73
C LYS A 343 40.16 -2.65 3.41
N THR A 344 40.78 -3.77 3.75
CA THR A 344 40.16 -5.09 3.70
C THR A 344 39.88 -5.59 5.11
N ASP A 345 38.67 -6.05 5.35
CA ASP A 345 38.26 -6.65 6.62
C ASP A 345 38.46 -8.16 6.50
N ARG A 346 39.72 -8.61 6.59
CA ARG A 346 40.04 -10.03 6.64
C ARG A 346 39.61 -10.56 8.02
N GLY A 347 38.47 -11.24 8.05
CA GLY A 347 38.17 -12.16 9.14
C GLY A 347 39.34 -13.15 9.28
N ALA A 348 39.79 -13.40 10.51
CA ALA A 348 40.78 -14.42 10.79
C ALA A 348 40.24 -15.78 10.31
N GLY A 349 40.79 -16.31 9.22
CA GLY A 349 40.55 -17.67 8.73
C GLY A 349 39.17 -17.91 8.10
N LEU A 350 39.15 -18.26 6.81
CA LEU A 350 38.26 -19.31 6.34
C LEU A 350 38.89 -20.66 6.70
#